data_AF-A0A955Z6Y9-F1
#
_entry.id   AF-A0A955Z6Y9-F1
#
_cell.length_a   1.000
_cell.length_b   1.000
_cell.length_c   1.000
_cell.angle_alpha   90.00
_cell.angle_beta   90.00
_cell.angle_gamma   90.00
#
_symmetry.space_group_name_H-M   'P 1'
#
loop_
_entity.id
_entity.type
_entity.pdbx_description
1 polymer ?
#
loop_
_entity_poly.entity_id
_entity_poly.type
_entity_poly.pdbx_seq_one_letter_code
_entity_poly.pdbx_strand_id
1 'polypeptide(L)'
;MFPSFPSRAALALAAAAALMAACGSTRSASFDDSDPNGAGNGTGNGNGDGFGGEGGAPQTATPIGALKGTVYAPEGSVPISNALVYLTRTAPEAIPNKVFCDTCVQLGAGVSYTYSKPDGTFELPVFDAGTTNLVVQKGQFRRVRKIDVAAGDANVPKDKTTFPGASDPSNGDDIPRIAVTFGGYDKIELSLKKLGITQFDRFGKDPFFDPPGLPPSVGQPTDLINNAARLSDYHIVLLPCSLGGINCGGPTNQQRDNLRGYVNAGGKVYVTDYSYEFVKQTWPGFITWKDKNGSDLAVNGPIGEACQDSPHTRKGIADDKGLGDWLTAIGETNYELKDSWTVISKVNPQQGTDPTGAPTTITPKVWMTSDGKGPSTVSFENQCGRVLFSTYHAEGGEAQALLAQEKALLYILLEVGVCVGQQPPPR
;
A
#
# COMPACT_ATOMS: atom_id res chain seq x y z
N MET A 1 -54.85 59.69 -19.23
CA MET A 1 -56.11 59.47 -18.48
C MET A 1 -55.97 58.13 -17.77
N PHE A 2 -56.26 58.07 -16.46
CA PHE A 2 -56.28 56.84 -15.64
C PHE A 2 -57.44 55.89 -16.04
N PRO A 3 -57.55 54.61 -15.58
CA PRO A 3 -56.90 53.93 -14.43
C PRO A 3 -56.07 52.66 -14.85
N SER A 4 -55.61 51.70 -14.01
CA SER A 4 -55.81 51.39 -12.57
C SER A 4 -54.60 50.65 -11.94
N PHE A 5 -54.61 50.47 -10.61
CA PHE A 5 -53.90 49.43 -9.83
C PHE A 5 -54.96 48.40 -9.30
N PRO A 6 -54.63 47.14 -8.88
CA PRO A 6 -53.83 46.90 -7.65
C PRO A 6 -53.07 45.55 -7.48
N SER A 7 -52.25 45.46 -6.40
CA SER A 7 -52.08 44.30 -5.48
C SER A 7 -51.71 42.91 -6.10
N ARG A 8 -50.59 42.23 -5.79
CA ARG A 8 -49.93 41.79 -4.53
C ARG A 8 -48.83 40.77 -4.96
N ALA A 9 -47.86 40.25 -4.20
CA ALA A 9 -47.38 40.43 -2.83
C ALA A 9 -45.86 40.09 -2.81
N ALA A 10 -45.17 40.37 -1.70
CA ALA A 10 -43.73 40.16 -1.57
C ALA A 10 -43.33 38.73 -1.19
N LEU A 11 -42.10 38.34 -1.52
CA LEU A 11 -41.27 37.48 -0.67
C LEU A 11 -39.80 37.90 -0.80
N ALA A 12 -39.24 38.47 0.26
CA ALA A 12 -37.82 38.83 0.32
C ALA A 12 -37.05 37.70 1.00
N LEU A 13 -36.01 37.18 0.34
CA LEU A 13 -35.08 36.22 0.94
C LEU A 13 -33.86 36.97 1.47
N ALA A 14 -33.71 37.03 2.79
CA ALA A 14 -32.54 37.62 3.43
C ALA A 14 -31.39 36.60 3.46
N ALA A 15 -30.30 36.88 2.74
CA ALA A 15 -29.08 36.10 2.81
C ALA A 15 -28.16 36.66 3.91
N ALA A 16 -27.99 35.92 5.00
CA ALA A 16 -27.01 36.22 6.04
C ALA A 16 -25.67 35.56 5.70
N ALA A 17 -24.66 36.35 5.35
CA ALA A 17 -23.30 35.85 5.14
C ALA A 17 -22.54 35.84 6.46
N ALA A 18 -22.15 34.65 6.93
CA ALA A 18 -21.23 34.49 8.05
C ALA A 18 -19.80 34.24 7.53
N LEU A 19 -18.87 35.16 7.80
CA LEU A 19 -17.45 34.92 7.58
C LEU A 19 -16.93 33.98 8.69
N MET A 20 -16.43 32.81 8.31
CA MET A 20 -15.61 31.97 9.18
C MET A 20 -14.14 32.20 8.82
N ALA A 21 -13.36 32.73 9.75
CA ALA A 21 -11.92 32.88 9.59
C ALA A 21 -11.24 31.49 9.71
N ALA A 22 -10.61 31.03 8.63
CA ALA A 22 -9.84 29.79 8.64
C ALA A 22 -8.45 30.04 9.28
N CYS A 23 -8.25 29.56 10.51
CA CYS A 23 -6.91 29.41 11.06
C CYS A 23 -6.21 28.22 10.38
N GLY A 24 -5.14 28.51 9.63
CA GLY A 24 -4.34 27.47 9.01
C GLY A 24 -3.64 26.60 10.05
N SER A 25 -3.71 25.28 9.88
CA SER A 25 -2.83 24.32 10.53
C SER A 25 -2.17 23.49 9.42
N THR A 26 -0.87 23.70 9.24
CA THR A 26 -0.03 22.91 8.33
C THR A 26 -0.05 21.45 8.78
N ARG A 27 -0.47 20.55 7.87
CA ARG A 27 -0.43 19.11 8.08
C ARG A 27 0.72 18.54 7.25
N SER A 28 1.61 17.79 7.89
CA SER A 28 2.67 17.05 7.19
C SER A 28 2.05 15.96 6.31
N ALA A 29 2.59 15.77 5.11
CA ALA A 29 2.27 14.61 4.27
C ALA A 29 2.79 13.32 4.95
N SER A 30 2.26 12.15 4.56
CA SER A 30 2.53 10.88 5.25
C SER A 30 3.92 10.27 4.98
N PHE A 31 4.86 11.04 4.43
CA PHE A 31 6.26 10.68 4.24
C PHE A 31 7.11 11.93 4.51
N ASP A 32 8.10 11.83 5.39
CA ASP A 32 9.00 12.95 5.69
C ASP A 32 9.86 13.31 4.46
N ASP A 33 9.79 14.56 4.04
CA ASP A 33 10.66 15.12 3.01
C ASP A 33 12.10 15.21 3.55
N SER A 34 12.98 14.36 3.01
CA SER A 34 14.43 14.58 3.07
C SER A 34 14.93 14.93 1.67
N ASP A 35 15.01 16.24 1.40
CA ASP A 35 15.59 16.78 0.17
C ASP A 35 17.08 16.37 0.05
N PRO A 36 17.49 15.65 -1.01
CA PRO A 36 18.87 15.19 -1.16
C PRO A 36 19.85 16.27 -1.67
N ASN A 37 19.45 17.54 -1.88
CA ASN A 37 20.33 18.57 -2.46
C ASN A 37 20.29 19.96 -1.77
N GLY A 38 20.74 20.04 -0.51
CA GLY A 38 20.85 21.33 0.20
C GLY A 38 22.09 21.46 1.11
N ALA A 39 23.18 22.04 0.61
CA ALA A 39 24.32 22.42 1.44
C ALA A 39 24.03 23.71 2.23
N GLY A 40 23.63 23.58 3.50
CA GLY A 40 23.30 24.72 4.37
C GLY A 40 23.71 24.49 5.83
N ASN A 41 24.69 25.26 6.30
CA ASN A 41 25.19 25.19 7.68
C ASN A 41 24.20 25.89 8.64
N GLY A 42 23.56 25.15 9.54
CA GLY A 42 22.60 25.69 10.50
C GLY A 42 22.54 24.88 11.81
N THR A 43 23.07 25.43 12.89
CA THR A 43 23.06 24.81 14.22
C THR A 43 21.67 24.90 14.85
N GLY A 44 20.95 23.77 14.92
CA GLY A 44 19.67 23.62 15.62
C GLY A 44 19.65 22.35 16.45
N ASN A 45 19.48 22.48 17.77
CA ASN A 45 19.51 21.37 18.71
C ASN A 45 18.11 20.72 18.81
N GLY A 46 17.99 19.42 18.51
CA GLY A 46 16.72 18.70 18.54
C GLY A 46 16.89 17.20 18.76
N ASN A 47 16.64 16.75 19.98
CA ASN A 47 16.30 15.34 20.27
C ASN A 47 14.80 15.16 19.92
N GLY A 48 14.34 14.06 19.33
CA GLY A 48 15.09 12.89 18.84
C GLY A 48 14.13 11.73 18.54
N ASP A 49 14.14 11.24 17.30
CA ASP A 49 13.08 10.35 16.80
C ASP A 49 13.57 8.88 16.76
N GLY A 50 13.46 8.22 17.90
CA GLY A 50 13.73 6.78 18.04
C GLY A 50 12.50 5.94 17.68
N PHE A 51 12.66 4.95 16.80
CA PHE A 51 11.60 4.05 16.33
C PHE A 51 11.18 3.01 17.39
N GLY A 52 10.69 3.48 18.54
CA GLY A 52 10.21 2.68 19.65
C GLY A 52 9.23 3.46 20.52
N GLY A 53 8.03 3.71 19.99
CA GLY A 53 6.93 4.31 20.76
C GLY A 53 6.31 3.31 21.72
N GLU A 54 5.96 3.76 22.92
CA GLU A 54 5.32 2.94 23.96
C GLU A 54 3.79 3.10 23.88
N GLY A 55 3.06 1.98 23.76
CA GLY A 55 1.64 1.98 23.39
C GLY A 55 0.74 2.93 24.20
N GLY A 56 -0.16 3.62 23.51
CA GLY A 56 -0.93 4.73 24.09
C GLY A 56 -1.88 4.35 25.23
N ALA A 57 -1.70 5.00 26.39
CA ALA A 57 -2.55 4.82 27.56
C ALA A 57 -3.84 5.69 27.56
N PRO A 58 -4.90 5.28 28.29
CA PRO A 58 -5.83 6.21 28.91
C PRO A 58 -5.04 7.13 29.87
N GLN A 59 -5.27 8.44 29.84
CA GLN A 59 -4.42 9.47 30.49
C GLN A 59 -4.23 9.36 32.02
N THR A 60 -4.85 8.39 32.68
CA THR A 60 -4.82 8.19 34.14
C THR A 60 -4.74 6.73 34.59
N ALA A 61 -4.61 5.76 33.67
CA ALA A 61 -4.59 4.33 34.02
C ALA A 61 -3.16 3.76 33.99
N THR A 62 -2.74 3.13 35.09
CA THR A 62 -1.51 2.30 35.09
C THR A 62 -1.83 0.96 34.41
N PRO A 63 -0.98 0.45 33.50
CA PRO A 63 -1.17 -0.89 32.95
C PRO A 63 -1.18 -1.95 34.05
N ILE A 64 -2.09 -2.94 33.94
CA ILE A 64 -2.14 -4.11 34.83
C ILE A 64 -1.21 -5.24 34.34
N GLY A 65 -0.61 -5.09 33.16
CA GLY A 65 0.30 -6.04 32.51
C GLY A 65 0.46 -5.70 31.02
N ALA A 66 1.11 -6.58 30.25
CA ALA A 66 1.18 -6.48 28.79
C ALA A 66 0.93 -7.81 28.06
N LEU A 67 0.31 -7.72 26.88
CA LEU A 67 0.21 -8.82 25.92
C LEU A 67 1.40 -8.77 24.96
N LYS A 68 2.14 -9.87 24.86
CA LYS A 68 3.38 -9.97 24.05
C LYS A 68 3.22 -11.03 22.96
N GLY A 69 3.72 -10.76 21.76
CA GLY A 69 3.58 -11.70 20.64
C GLY A 69 4.31 -11.24 19.39
N THR A 70 4.05 -11.93 18.27
CA THR A 70 4.62 -11.61 16.96
C THR A 70 3.53 -11.69 15.89
N VAL A 71 3.44 -10.69 15.02
CA VAL A 71 2.54 -10.72 13.86
C VAL A 71 3.24 -11.42 12.69
N TYR A 72 2.55 -12.35 12.04
CA TYR A 72 3.10 -13.13 10.92
C TYR A 72 2.26 -13.01 9.63
N ALA A 73 2.91 -13.19 8.48
CA ALA A 73 2.26 -13.41 7.18
C ALA A 73 1.42 -14.70 7.20
N PRO A 74 0.48 -14.91 6.26
CA PRO A 74 -0.43 -16.06 6.31
C PRO A 74 0.22 -17.46 6.28
N GLU A 75 1.40 -17.64 5.67
CA GLU A 75 2.16 -18.89 5.77
C GLU A 75 2.76 -19.14 7.17
N GLY A 76 2.95 -18.09 7.96
CA GLY A 76 3.23 -18.16 9.39
C GLY A 76 4.70 -18.12 9.80
N SER A 77 5.67 -17.85 8.93
CA SER A 77 7.10 -17.73 9.30
C SER A 77 7.67 -16.33 9.09
N VAL A 78 7.21 -15.59 8.08
CA VAL A 78 7.62 -14.21 7.78
C VAL A 78 6.94 -13.26 8.78
N PRO A 79 7.69 -12.52 9.61
CA PRO A 79 7.11 -11.54 10.52
C PRO A 79 6.65 -10.29 9.76
N ILE A 80 5.60 -9.63 10.26
CA ILE A 80 5.09 -8.37 9.68
C ILE A 80 5.39 -7.22 10.62
N SER A 81 6.22 -6.28 10.15
CA SER A 81 6.42 -4.96 10.77
C SER A 81 5.18 -4.08 10.69
N ASN A 82 5.11 -3.06 11.55
CA ASN A 82 4.16 -1.95 11.45
C ASN A 82 2.69 -2.37 11.33
N ALA A 83 2.33 -3.52 11.89
CA ALA A 83 0.95 -3.96 12.02
C ALA A 83 0.36 -3.37 13.31
N LEU A 84 -0.81 -2.75 13.19
CA LEU A 84 -1.55 -2.22 14.33
C LEU A 84 -2.14 -3.39 15.13
N VAL A 85 -1.85 -3.44 16.43
CA VAL A 85 -2.40 -4.44 17.35
C VAL A 85 -3.15 -3.71 18.47
N TYR A 86 -4.43 -3.99 18.67
CA TYR A 86 -5.26 -3.29 19.65
C TYR A 86 -6.36 -4.16 20.30
N LEU A 87 -6.91 -3.68 21.42
CA LEU A 87 -8.03 -4.31 22.12
C LEU A 87 -9.33 -3.53 21.95
N THR A 88 -10.45 -4.23 21.71
CA THR A 88 -11.77 -3.61 21.64
C THR A 88 -12.88 -4.50 22.19
N ARG A 89 -13.81 -3.90 22.94
CA ARG A 89 -14.98 -4.60 23.52
C ARG A 89 -16.01 -4.98 22.46
N THR A 90 -16.13 -4.17 21.39
CA THR A 90 -16.99 -4.43 20.23
C THR A 90 -16.15 -4.89 19.04
N ALA A 91 -16.70 -5.77 18.18
CA ALA A 91 -16.06 -6.09 16.91
C ALA A 91 -15.89 -4.81 16.07
N PRO A 92 -14.75 -4.63 15.37
CA PRO A 92 -14.58 -3.54 14.41
C PRO A 92 -15.61 -3.59 13.27
N GLU A 93 -15.84 -2.45 12.61
CA GLU A 93 -16.69 -2.39 11.42
C GLU A 93 -16.14 -3.28 10.28
N ALA A 94 -17.01 -3.85 9.45
CA ALA A 94 -16.60 -4.68 8.32
C ALA A 94 -15.79 -3.85 7.31
N ILE A 95 -14.71 -4.42 6.76
CA ILE A 95 -13.99 -3.79 5.65
C ILE A 95 -14.90 -3.84 4.41
N PRO A 96 -15.11 -2.72 3.68
CA PRO A 96 -15.84 -2.74 2.42
C PRO A 96 -15.29 -3.80 1.46
N ASN A 97 -16.16 -4.47 0.69
CA ASN A 97 -15.77 -5.55 -0.22
C ASN A 97 -15.48 -5.09 -1.65
N LYS A 98 -15.17 -3.79 -1.80
CA LYS A 98 -15.00 -3.02 -3.04
C LYS A 98 -14.00 -1.90 -2.80
N VAL A 99 -13.48 -1.31 -3.87
CA VAL A 99 -12.59 -0.14 -3.79
C VAL A 99 -13.25 0.99 -2.98
N PHE A 100 -12.50 1.56 -2.04
CA PHE A 100 -12.93 2.68 -1.20
C PHE A 100 -11.72 3.51 -0.77
N CYS A 101 -11.97 4.78 -0.44
CA CYS A 101 -10.97 5.64 0.19
C CYS A 101 -10.73 5.17 1.63
N ASP A 102 -9.75 4.29 1.81
CA ASP A 102 -9.41 3.75 3.13
C ASP A 102 -8.75 4.82 3.99
N THR A 103 -9.31 5.10 5.17
CA THR A 103 -8.83 6.14 6.09
C THR A 103 -8.44 5.53 7.42
N CYS A 104 -7.38 6.05 8.04
CA CYS A 104 -6.78 5.37 9.18
C CYS A 104 -7.71 5.33 10.39
N VAL A 105 -7.83 4.14 10.97
CA VAL A 105 -8.72 3.84 12.10
C VAL A 105 -8.43 4.80 13.24
N GLN A 106 -9.41 5.62 13.60
CA GLN A 106 -9.30 6.56 14.72
C GLN A 106 -9.63 5.83 16.03
N LEU A 107 -8.60 5.43 16.77
CA LEU A 107 -8.77 4.77 18.06
C LEU A 107 -9.15 5.78 19.14
N GLY A 108 -10.26 5.53 19.83
CA GLY A 108 -10.78 6.39 20.88
C GLY A 108 -9.88 6.45 22.11
N ALA A 109 -10.05 7.51 22.92
CA ALA A 109 -9.32 7.65 24.18
C ALA A 109 -9.58 6.43 25.10
N GLY A 110 -8.50 5.76 25.49
CA GLY A 110 -8.53 4.59 26.37
C GLY A 110 -8.57 3.23 25.67
N VAL A 111 -8.46 3.18 24.34
CA VAL A 111 -8.16 1.93 23.62
C VAL A 111 -6.68 1.57 23.80
N SER A 112 -6.39 0.37 24.31
CA SER A 112 -5.04 -0.21 24.25
C SER A 112 -4.63 -0.49 22.82
N TYR A 113 -3.51 0.04 22.35
CA TYR A 113 -2.89 -0.34 21.07
C TYR A 113 -1.36 -0.25 21.11
N THR A 114 -0.74 -0.88 20.12
CA THR A 114 0.69 -0.88 19.83
C THR A 114 0.91 -1.17 18.34
N TYR A 115 2.15 -1.03 17.87
CA TYR A 115 2.56 -1.46 16.53
C TYR A 115 3.64 -2.54 16.62
N SER A 116 3.64 -3.49 15.68
CA SER A 116 4.72 -4.47 15.61
C SER A 116 6.03 -3.84 15.15
N LYS A 117 7.12 -4.24 15.80
CA LYS A 117 8.51 -3.85 15.51
C LYS A 117 8.99 -4.46 14.18
N PRO A 118 10.19 -4.11 13.67
CA PRO A 118 10.73 -4.69 12.43
C PRO A 118 10.88 -6.22 12.44
N ASP A 119 11.02 -6.87 13.60
CA ASP A 119 11.01 -8.33 13.76
C ASP A 119 9.59 -8.92 13.91
N GLY A 120 8.55 -8.10 13.72
CA GLY A 120 7.14 -8.43 13.92
C GLY A 120 6.70 -8.54 15.37
N THR A 121 7.60 -8.42 16.36
CA THR A 121 7.24 -8.52 17.77
C THR A 121 6.45 -7.30 18.23
N PHE A 122 5.55 -7.47 19.21
CA PHE A 122 4.81 -6.37 19.82
C PHE A 122 4.68 -6.54 21.33
N GLU A 123 4.50 -5.42 22.00
CA GLU A 123 4.13 -5.35 23.42
C GLU A 123 2.94 -4.38 23.54
N LEU A 124 1.81 -4.91 23.97
CA LEU A 124 0.51 -4.24 24.02
C LEU A 124 0.10 -4.04 25.49
N PRO A 125 0.13 -2.81 26.02
CA PRO A 125 -0.23 -2.56 27.41
C PRO A 125 -1.74 -2.83 27.64
N VAL A 126 -2.07 -3.49 28.75
CA VAL A 126 -3.47 -3.78 29.13
C VAL A 126 -3.86 -3.03 30.40
N PHE A 127 -5.08 -2.47 30.43
CA PHE A 127 -5.58 -1.66 31.56
C PHE A 127 -6.77 -2.30 32.29
N ASP A 128 -7.54 -3.15 31.61
CA ASP A 128 -8.69 -3.89 32.15
C ASP A 128 -8.46 -5.40 32.00
N ALA A 129 -8.92 -6.18 32.98
CA ALA A 129 -9.02 -7.63 32.88
C ALA A 129 -10.39 -8.07 32.31
N GLY A 130 -10.43 -9.24 31.68
CA GLY A 130 -11.64 -9.86 31.12
C GLY A 130 -11.51 -10.27 29.66
N THR A 131 -12.57 -10.87 29.11
CA THR A 131 -12.64 -11.27 27.70
C THR A 131 -12.88 -10.06 26.80
N THR A 132 -12.00 -9.84 25.83
CA THR A 132 -12.07 -8.76 24.85
C THR A 132 -11.72 -9.27 23.45
N ASN A 133 -11.84 -8.44 22.41
CA ASN A 133 -11.32 -8.78 21.09
C ASN A 133 -9.91 -8.22 20.93
N LEU A 134 -8.95 -9.08 20.63
CA LEU A 134 -7.67 -8.71 20.03
C LEU A 134 -7.88 -8.50 18.53
N VAL A 135 -7.42 -7.37 18.02
CA VAL A 135 -7.41 -7.06 16.59
C VAL A 135 -5.96 -6.85 16.15
N VAL A 136 -5.59 -7.51 15.06
CA VAL A 136 -4.33 -7.31 14.34
C VAL A 136 -4.68 -6.84 12.93
N GLN A 137 -4.14 -5.70 12.48
CA GLN A 137 -4.50 -5.10 11.19
C GLN A 137 -3.30 -4.44 10.49
N LYS A 138 -3.18 -4.65 9.18
CA LYS A 138 -2.28 -3.86 8.30
C LYS A 138 -2.94 -3.68 6.93
N GLY A 139 -3.24 -2.44 6.57
CA GLY A 139 -4.13 -2.15 5.44
C GLY A 139 -5.48 -2.88 5.61
N GLN A 140 -5.87 -3.64 4.59
CA GLN A 140 -7.10 -4.44 4.58
C GLN A 140 -6.89 -5.91 5.02
N PHE A 141 -5.68 -6.30 5.45
CA PHE A 141 -5.48 -7.56 6.17
C PHE A 141 -5.86 -7.36 7.63
N ARG A 142 -6.80 -8.15 8.14
CA ARG A 142 -7.26 -8.06 9.53
C ARG A 142 -7.58 -9.43 10.11
N ARG A 143 -7.19 -9.64 11.37
CA ARG A 143 -7.61 -10.77 12.20
C ARG A 143 -8.21 -10.24 13.50
N VAL A 144 -9.41 -10.70 13.83
CA VAL A 144 -10.11 -10.43 15.08
C VAL A 144 -10.28 -11.75 15.84
N ARG A 145 -9.81 -11.82 17.09
CA ARG A 145 -9.97 -13.02 17.95
C ARG A 145 -10.30 -12.63 19.38
N LYS A 146 -11.16 -13.40 20.04
CA LYS A 146 -11.37 -13.26 21.48
C LYS A 146 -10.08 -13.62 22.25
N ILE A 147 -9.75 -12.83 23.25
CA ILE A 147 -8.66 -13.09 24.20
C ILE A 147 -9.12 -12.76 25.61
N ASP A 148 -8.71 -13.60 26.57
CA ASP A 148 -8.94 -13.36 27.99
C ASP A 148 -7.70 -12.66 28.55
N VAL A 149 -7.91 -11.47 29.09
CA VAL A 149 -6.86 -10.63 29.68
C VAL A 149 -6.92 -10.73 31.20
N ALA A 150 -5.76 -10.86 31.83
CA ALA A 150 -5.58 -10.84 33.28
C ALA A 150 -4.49 -9.83 33.67
N ALA A 151 -4.30 -9.61 34.97
CA ALA A 151 -3.14 -8.86 35.45
C ALA A 151 -1.86 -9.70 35.32
N GLY A 152 -0.73 -9.02 35.05
CA GLY A 152 0.55 -9.62 34.69
C GLY A 152 0.75 -9.75 33.18
N ASP A 153 1.99 -10.06 32.79
CA ASP A 153 2.36 -10.26 31.38
C ASP A 153 1.88 -11.61 30.86
N ALA A 154 1.40 -11.64 29.61
CA ALA A 154 0.97 -12.87 28.96
C ALA A 154 1.38 -12.92 27.48
N ASN A 155 1.76 -14.11 27.02
CA ASN A 155 2.06 -14.36 25.61
C ASN A 155 0.76 -14.60 24.82
N VAL A 156 0.63 -13.95 23.67
CA VAL A 156 -0.48 -14.14 22.74
C VAL A 156 -0.18 -15.36 21.84
N PRO A 157 -1.11 -16.35 21.75
CA PRO A 157 -0.97 -17.46 20.83
C PRO A 157 -0.82 -17.01 19.36
N LYS A 158 0.11 -17.66 18.65
CA LYS A 158 0.50 -17.32 17.26
C LYS A 158 -0.66 -17.34 16.27
N ASP A 159 -1.62 -18.26 16.44
CA ASP A 159 -2.83 -18.36 15.63
C ASP A 159 -3.72 -17.10 15.71
N LYS A 160 -3.67 -16.36 16.83
CA LYS A 160 -4.41 -15.11 17.01
C LYS A 160 -3.76 -13.90 16.33
N THR A 161 -2.50 -14.01 15.90
CA THR A 161 -1.67 -12.89 15.42
C THR A 161 -1.06 -13.10 14.03
N THR A 162 -1.14 -14.31 13.48
CA THR A 162 -0.88 -14.58 12.06
C THR A 162 -2.02 -14.00 11.22
N PHE A 163 -1.74 -13.34 10.09
CA PHE A 163 -2.79 -12.86 9.19
C PHE A 163 -3.52 -14.01 8.45
N PRO A 164 -4.77 -13.80 8.00
CA PRO A 164 -5.47 -14.78 7.19
C PRO A 164 -5.00 -14.82 5.73
N GLY A 165 -5.07 -16.00 5.11
CA GLY A 165 -4.81 -16.21 3.68
C GLY A 165 -6.03 -16.06 2.76
N ALA A 166 -7.23 -16.01 3.37
CA ALA A 166 -8.52 -15.81 2.73
C ALA A 166 -9.47 -15.15 3.73
N SER A 167 -10.42 -14.35 3.25
CA SER A 167 -11.43 -13.71 4.10
C SER A 167 -12.43 -14.74 4.61
N ASP A 168 -12.62 -14.75 5.93
CA ASP A 168 -13.75 -15.38 6.61
C ASP A 168 -14.31 -14.37 7.64
N PRO A 169 -15.17 -13.43 7.19
CA PRO A 169 -15.74 -12.42 8.07
C PRO A 169 -16.59 -13.01 9.21
N SER A 170 -17.06 -14.26 9.07
CA SER A 170 -17.83 -14.94 10.12
C SER A 170 -16.97 -15.30 11.34
N ASN A 171 -15.67 -15.52 11.12
CA ASN A 171 -14.66 -15.74 12.15
C ASN A 171 -13.75 -14.53 12.39
N GLY A 172 -14.06 -13.37 11.78
CA GLY A 172 -13.31 -12.12 11.96
C GLY A 172 -11.98 -12.06 11.21
N ASP A 173 -11.87 -12.75 10.07
CA ASP A 173 -10.71 -12.69 9.18
C ASP A 173 -11.07 -11.93 7.88
N ASP A 174 -10.31 -10.89 7.56
CA ASP A 174 -10.44 -10.12 6.33
C ASP A 174 -9.08 -10.06 5.59
N ILE A 175 -9.11 -10.17 4.26
CA ILE A 175 -7.99 -9.84 3.36
C ILE A 175 -8.45 -8.84 2.29
N PRO A 176 -7.54 -8.05 1.68
CA PRO A 176 -7.86 -7.34 0.45
C PRO A 176 -8.25 -8.32 -0.65
N ARG A 177 -9.41 -8.10 -1.28
CA ARG A 177 -9.70 -8.63 -2.62
C ARG A 177 -8.60 -8.19 -3.61
N ILE A 178 -7.81 -9.15 -4.08
CA ILE A 178 -6.72 -8.98 -5.05
C ILE A 178 -7.16 -9.53 -6.41
N ALA A 179 -6.91 -8.78 -7.48
CA ALA A 179 -6.92 -9.26 -8.86
C ALA A 179 -5.49 -9.33 -9.41
N VAL A 180 -5.17 -10.39 -10.15
CA VAL A 180 -3.87 -10.59 -10.80
C VAL A 180 -4.10 -10.83 -12.28
N THR A 181 -3.59 -9.96 -13.15
CA THR A 181 -3.54 -10.31 -14.59
C THR A 181 -2.36 -11.24 -14.83
N PHE A 182 -2.50 -12.15 -15.79
CA PHE A 182 -1.47 -13.15 -16.08
C PHE A 182 -0.10 -12.51 -16.34
N GLY A 183 0.90 -12.89 -15.53
CA GLY A 183 2.30 -12.55 -15.70
C GLY A 183 3.07 -13.70 -16.33
N GLY A 184 3.21 -13.72 -17.66
CA GLY A 184 3.98 -14.74 -18.37
C GLY A 184 5.49 -14.75 -18.09
N TYR A 185 6.02 -13.68 -17.49
CA TYR A 185 7.43 -13.56 -17.09
C TYR A 185 7.63 -13.23 -15.60
N ASP A 186 6.57 -12.77 -14.92
CA ASP A 186 6.56 -12.44 -13.50
C ASP A 186 5.29 -13.03 -12.86
N LYS A 187 5.33 -14.32 -12.54
CA LYS A 187 4.23 -15.10 -11.96
C LYS A 187 4.02 -14.79 -10.48
N ILE A 188 3.73 -13.53 -10.17
CA ILE A 188 3.47 -13.04 -8.80
C ILE A 188 2.38 -13.81 -8.05
N GLU A 189 1.47 -14.50 -8.75
CA GLU A 189 0.55 -15.45 -8.13
C GLU A 189 1.23 -16.58 -7.34
N LEU A 190 2.46 -16.99 -7.72
CA LEU A 190 3.28 -17.93 -6.99
C LEU A 190 3.81 -17.33 -5.70
N SER A 191 4.22 -16.06 -5.73
CA SER A 191 4.69 -15.31 -4.57
C SER A 191 3.56 -15.12 -3.55
N LEU A 192 2.35 -14.76 -4.01
CA LEU A 192 1.13 -14.74 -3.18
C LEU A 192 0.86 -16.11 -2.53
N LYS A 193 0.95 -17.20 -3.30
CA LYS A 193 0.77 -18.57 -2.82
C LYS A 193 1.83 -18.97 -1.79
N LYS A 194 3.12 -18.67 -2.03
CA LYS A 194 4.22 -18.90 -1.07
C LYS A 194 4.00 -18.17 0.25
N LEU A 195 3.38 -16.99 0.20
CA LEU A 195 3.00 -16.18 1.38
C LEU A 195 1.74 -16.68 2.10
N GLY A 196 1.09 -17.74 1.60
CA GLY A 196 -0.14 -18.30 2.16
C GLY A 196 -1.41 -17.53 1.78
N ILE A 197 -1.35 -16.57 0.83
CA ILE A 197 -2.54 -15.91 0.30
C ILE A 197 -3.17 -16.84 -0.74
N THR A 198 -4.34 -17.40 -0.41
CA THR A 198 -5.02 -18.42 -1.21
C THR A 198 -6.26 -17.90 -1.94
N GLN A 199 -6.78 -16.72 -1.56
CA GLN A 199 -7.95 -16.11 -2.19
C GLN A 199 -7.56 -14.87 -2.99
N PHE A 200 -7.49 -15.01 -4.31
CA PHE A 200 -7.34 -13.93 -5.27
C PHE A 200 -7.92 -14.35 -6.63
N ASP A 201 -8.36 -13.38 -7.43
CA ASP A 201 -8.91 -13.62 -8.76
C ASP A 201 -7.80 -13.51 -9.82
N ARG A 202 -7.63 -14.54 -10.66
CA ARG A 202 -6.69 -14.54 -11.79
C ARG A 202 -7.40 -14.18 -13.09
N PHE A 203 -6.78 -13.31 -13.89
CA PHE A 203 -7.26 -12.90 -15.21
C PHE A 203 -6.25 -13.30 -16.27
N GLY A 204 -6.56 -14.33 -17.03
CA GLY A 204 -5.62 -15.07 -17.87
C GLY A 204 -4.88 -16.15 -17.09
N LYS A 205 -4.10 -16.95 -17.82
CA LYS A 205 -3.18 -17.95 -17.27
C LYS A 205 -2.14 -18.33 -18.32
N ASP A 206 -1.08 -19.01 -17.90
CA ASP A 206 -0.10 -19.60 -18.78
C ASP A 206 -0.77 -20.67 -19.70
N PRO A 207 -0.68 -20.54 -21.04
CA PRO A 207 -1.29 -21.49 -21.95
C PRO A 207 -0.50 -22.80 -22.09
N PHE A 208 0.74 -22.86 -21.60
CA PHE A 208 1.63 -24.01 -21.68
C PHE A 208 1.81 -24.72 -20.33
N PHE A 209 1.94 -23.95 -19.23
CA PHE A 209 2.12 -24.49 -17.89
C PHE A 209 1.49 -23.60 -16.80
N ASP A 210 0.25 -23.93 -16.41
CA ASP A 210 -0.47 -23.30 -15.30
C ASP A 210 -0.13 -24.03 -13.98
N PRO A 211 0.54 -23.38 -13.01
CA PRO A 211 1.01 -24.05 -11.79
C PRO A 211 -0.11 -24.68 -10.94
N PRO A 212 0.09 -25.89 -10.39
CA PRO A 212 -0.92 -26.57 -9.61
C PRO A 212 -1.22 -25.86 -8.28
N GLY A 213 -2.49 -25.86 -7.86
CA GLY A 213 -2.91 -25.28 -6.58
C GLY A 213 -2.98 -23.75 -6.56
N LEU A 214 -3.00 -23.11 -7.73
CA LEU A 214 -3.47 -21.73 -7.88
C LEU A 214 -5.00 -21.68 -8.03
N PRO A 215 -5.65 -20.55 -7.72
CA PRO A 215 -7.04 -20.31 -8.12
C PRO A 215 -7.24 -20.47 -9.64
N PRO A 216 -8.44 -20.87 -10.11
CA PRO A 216 -8.76 -20.86 -11.53
C PRO A 216 -8.84 -19.42 -12.07
N SER A 217 -8.49 -19.24 -13.34
CA SER A 217 -8.71 -17.97 -14.04
C SER A 217 -10.22 -17.67 -14.19
N VAL A 218 -10.62 -16.45 -13.84
CA VAL A 218 -12.03 -15.99 -13.84
C VAL A 218 -12.40 -15.10 -15.04
N GLY A 219 -11.44 -14.78 -15.90
CA GLY A 219 -11.61 -13.99 -17.12
C GLY A 219 -10.28 -13.81 -17.86
N GLN A 220 -10.22 -12.92 -18.85
CA GLN A 220 -8.99 -12.45 -19.51
C GLN A 220 -8.53 -11.11 -18.91
N PRO A 221 -7.24 -10.71 -19.05
CA PRO A 221 -6.76 -9.41 -18.57
C PRO A 221 -7.60 -8.21 -19.06
N THR A 222 -8.10 -8.30 -20.30
CA THR A 222 -8.99 -7.28 -20.88
C THR A 222 -10.34 -7.16 -20.17
N ASP A 223 -10.87 -8.24 -19.60
CA ASP A 223 -12.18 -8.26 -18.94
C ASP A 223 -12.14 -7.50 -17.60
N LEU A 224 -10.94 -7.41 -17.00
CA LEU A 224 -10.65 -6.56 -15.86
C LEU A 224 -10.43 -5.10 -16.31
N ILE A 225 -9.38 -4.84 -17.10
CA ILE A 225 -8.88 -3.46 -17.31
C ILE A 225 -9.84 -2.63 -18.19
N ASN A 226 -10.61 -3.25 -19.09
CA ASN A 226 -11.60 -2.53 -19.89
C ASN A 226 -12.88 -2.19 -19.11
N ASN A 227 -13.06 -2.71 -17.89
CA ASN A 227 -14.30 -2.60 -17.12
C ASN A 227 -14.09 -1.92 -15.76
N ALA A 228 -14.40 -0.62 -15.68
CA ALA A 228 -14.31 0.15 -14.43
C ALA A 228 -15.13 -0.44 -13.27
N ALA A 229 -16.31 -1.03 -13.56
CA ALA A 229 -17.12 -1.67 -12.53
C ALA A 229 -16.44 -2.96 -12.01
N ARG A 230 -15.74 -3.71 -12.86
CA ARG A 230 -14.97 -4.89 -12.43
C ARG A 230 -13.70 -4.50 -11.68
N LEU A 231 -12.99 -3.44 -12.07
CA LEU A 231 -11.88 -2.90 -11.28
C LEU A 231 -12.33 -2.50 -9.86
N SER A 232 -13.51 -1.86 -9.75
CA SER A 232 -14.05 -1.41 -8.46
C SER A 232 -14.39 -2.54 -7.46
N ASP A 233 -14.39 -3.81 -7.89
CA ASP A 233 -14.55 -4.96 -7.00
C ASP A 233 -13.27 -5.32 -6.21
N TYR A 234 -12.12 -4.72 -6.52
CA TYR A 234 -10.82 -5.09 -5.94
C TYR A 234 -10.15 -3.95 -5.16
N HIS A 235 -9.47 -4.29 -4.08
CA HIS A 235 -8.61 -3.33 -3.34
C HIS A 235 -7.25 -3.17 -4.00
N ILE A 236 -6.75 -4.27 -4.59
CA ILE A 236 -5.43 -4.36 -5.20
C ILE A 236 -5.57 -5.01 -6.58
N VAL A 237 -4.94 -4.41 -7.59
CA VAL A 237 -4.81 -4.95 -8.95
C VAL A 237 -3.32 -5.08 -9.28
N LEU A 238 -2.87 -6.29 -9.59
CA LEU A 238 -1.50 -6.59 -10.01
C LEU A 238 -1.46 -6.73 -11.54
N LEU A 239 -0.60 -5.94 -12.18
CA LEU A 239 -0.30 -5.92 -13.62
C LEU A 239 1.16 -6.34 -13.86
N PRO A 240 1.50 -7.62 -13.60
CA PRO A 240 2.87 -8.11 -13.74
C PRO A 240 3.38 -8.12 -15.19
N CYS A 241 4.68 -8.28 -15.35
CA CYS A 241 5.39 -8.48 -16.61
C CYS A 241 4.92 -9.78 -17.30
N SER A 242 4.63 -9.71 -18.60
CA SER A 242 3.90 -10.79 -19.28
C SER A 242 4.23 -10.98 -20.75
N LEU A 243 3.63 -11.99 -21.37
CA LEU A 243 3.53 -12.19 -22.81
C LEU A 243 2.06 -12.04 -23.23
N GLY A 244 1.80 -11.26 -24.29
CA GLY A 244 0.48 -11.19 -24.92
C GLY A 244 -0.45 -10.08 -24.39
N GLY A 245 -0.23 -8.84 -24.84
CA GLY A 245 -1.23 -7.76 -24.79
C GLY A 245 -0.97 -6.61 -23.81
N ILE A 246 -0.09 -6.81 -22.82
CA ILE A 246 0.35 -5.77 -21.86
C ILE A 246 1.87 -5.49 -21.97
N ASN A 247 2.63 -6.40 -22.58
CA ASN A 247 4.09 -6.34 -22.75
C ASN A 247 4.56 -5.22 -23.69
N CYS A 248 5.35 -4.28 -23.17
CA CYS A 248 5.96 -3.16 -23.93
C CYS A 248 4.92 -2.37 -24.76
N GLY A 249 3.65 -2.44 -24.37
CA GLY A 249 2.49 -1.98 -25.12
C GLY A 249 1.66 -1.01 -24.29
N GLY A 250 1.12 0.02 -24.94
CA GLY A 250 0.40 1.08 -24.25
C GLY A 250 -1.04 0.69 -23.88
N PRO A 251 -1.54 1.11 -22.70
CA PRO A 251 -2.97 1.06 -22.42
C PRO A 251 -3.75 1.98 -23.38
N THR A 252 -4.88 1.49 -23.89
CA THR A 252 -5.84 2.29 -24.64
C THR A 252 -6.39 3.45 -23.80
N ASN A 253 -6.94 4.50 -24.42
CA ASN A 253 -7.49 5.65 -23.69
C ASN A 253 -8.48 5.22 -22.59
N GLN A 254 -9.41 4.31 -22.91
CA GLN A 254 -10.38 3.75 -21.97
C GLN A 254 -9.73 3.04 -20.79
N GLN A 255 -8.66 2.26 -21.02
CA GLN A 255 -7.93 1.58 -19.95
C GLN A 255 -7.24 2.59 -19.03
N ARG A 256 -6.68 3.68 -19.57
CA ARG A 256 -6.09 4.76 -18.75
C ARG A 256 -7.14 5.49 -17.92
N ASP A 257 -8.31 5.78 -18.49
CA ASP A 257 -9.42 6.40 -17.76
C ASP A 257 -9.97 5.49 -16.66
N ASN A 258 -10.14 4.20 -16.95
CA ASN A 258 -10.54 3.19 -15.97
C ASN A 258 -9.55 3.07 -14.81
N LEU A 259 -8.24 3.00 -15.11
CA LEU A 259 -7.19 2.87 -14.09
C LEU A 259 -7.05 4.15 -13.25
N ARG A 260 -7.15 5.35 -13.85
CA ARG A 260 -7.22 6.61 -13.09
C ARG A 260 -8.45 6.65 -12.19
N GLY A 261 -9.65 6.31 -12.69
CA GLY A 261 -10.86 6.27 -11.89
C GLY A 261 -10.77 5.28 -10.72
N TYR A 262 -10.20 4.10 -10.97
CA TYR A 262 -9.94 3.07 -9.98
C TYR A 262 -9.00 3.55 -8.85
N VAL A 263 -7.84 4.09 -9.22
CA VAL A 263 -6.86 4.60 -8.23
C VAL A 263 -7.43 5.81 -7.49
N ASN A 264 -8.09 6.76 -8.19
CA ASN A 264 -8.72 7.91 -7.54
C ASN A 264 -9.74 7.49 -6.44
N ALA A 265 -10.42 6.36 -6.62
CA ALA A 265 -11.39 5.81 -5.67
C ALA A 265 -10.76 5.07 -4.47
N GLY A 266 -9.43 4.98 -4.37
CA GLY A 266 -8.70 4.26 -3.30
C GLY A 266 -8.00 2.97 -3.75
N GLY A 267 -8.11 2.65 -5.05
CA GLY A 267 -7.52 1.46 -5.65
C GLY A 267 -6.00 1.48 -5.62
N LYS A 268 -5.40 0.31 -5.48
CA LYS A 268 -3.94 0.12 -5.43
C LYS A 268 -3.52 -0.70 -6.63
N VAL A 269 -2.70 -0.13 -7.51
CA VAL A 269 -2.17 -0.83 -8.67
C VAL A 269 -0.69 -1.10 -8.50
N TYR A 270 -0.28 -2.35 -8.66
CA TYR A 270 1.13 -2.73 -8.77
C TYR A 270 1.41 -3.13 -10.22
N VAL A 271 2.47 -2.59 -10.80
CA VAL A 271 2.87 -2.83 -12.19
C VAL A 271 4.33 -3.23 -12.21
N THR A 272 4.71 -4.26 -12.98
CA THR A 272 6.12 -4.67 -13.07
C THR A 272 6.67 -4.60 -14.47
N ASP A 273 7.91 -4.13 -14.53
CA ASP A 273 8.82 -4.22 -15.64
C ASP A 273 8.24 -3.84 -17.02
N TYR A 274 8.12 -4.76 -17.99
CA TYR A 274 7.59 -4.45 -19.33
C TYR A 274 6.14 -3.94 -19.35
N SER A 275 5.40 -4.06 -18.25
CA SER A 275 4.09 -3.44 -18.10
C SER A 275 4.17 -1.93 -17.80
N TYR A 276 5.38 -1.33 -17.68
CA TYR A 276 5.62 0.07 -17.32
C TYR A 276 4.85 1.11 -18.16
N GLU A 277 4.50 0.83 -19.42
CA GLU A 277 3.69 1.72 -20.25
C GLU A 277 2.30 1.99 -19.62
N PHE A 278 1.78 1.07 -18.81
CA PHE A 278 0.58 1.28 -18.00
C PHE A 278 0.76 2.37 -16.95
N VAL A 279 1.97 2.58 -16.44
CA VAL A 279 2.30 3.69 -15.54
C VAL A 279 2.62 4.95 -16.34
N LYS A 280 3.59 4.86 -17.27
CA LYS A 280 4.09 5.96 -18.11
C LYS A 280 2.98 6.73 -18.82
N GLN A 281 1.98 6.04 -19.39
CA GLN A 281 0.92 6.72 -20.15
C GLN A 281 -0.28 7.13 -19.29
N THR A 282 -0.53 6.43 -18.18
CA THR A 282 -1.70 6.71 -17.31
C THR A 282 -1.43 7.86 -16.35
N TRP A 283 -0.19 7.93 -15.84
CA TRP A 283 0.35 8.97 -14.95
C TRP A 283 1.68 9.52 -15.50
N PRO A 284 1.65 10.25 -16.63
CA PRO A 284 2.86 10.78 -17.26
C PRO A 284 3.62 11.75 -16.35
N GLY A 285 4.95 11.73 -16.40
CA GLY A 285 5.84 12.66 -15.71
C GLY A 285 6.39 12.15 -14.36
N PHE A 286 5.63 11.36 -13.60
CA PHE A 286 6.05 10.89 -12.27
C PHE A 286 7.37 10.10 -12.26
N ILE A 287 7.62 9.29 -13.30
CA ILE A 287 8.81 8.45 -13.42
C ILE A 287 9.43 8.71 -14.80
N THR A 288 10.76 8.83 -14.85
CA THR A 288 11.54 8.86 -16.09
C THR A 288 12.30 7.55 -16.23
N TRP A 289 11.97 6.76 -17.26
CA TRP A 289 12.72 5.56 -17.63
C TRP A 289 13.89 5.88 -18.56
N LYS A 290 14.79 4.92 -18.75
CA LYS A 290 15.85 4.97 -19.76
C LYS A 290 15.53 4.08 -20.95
N ASP A 291 15.93 4.51 -22.14
CA ASP A 291 15.94 3.68 -23.34
C ASP A 291 17.04 2.60 -23.26
N LYS A 292 17.10 1.73 -24.26
CA LYS A 292 18.16 0.72 -24.40
C LYS A 292 19.58 1.27 -24.61
N ASN A 293 19.73 2.57 -24.90
CA ASN A 293 21.00 3.27 -25.02
C ASN A 293 21.38 4.01 -23.72
N GLY A 294 20.55 3.94 -22.67
CA GLY A 294 20.75 4.63 -21.39
C GLY A 294 20.28 6.09 -21.35
N SER A 295 19.66 6.59 -22.42
CA SER A 295 19.11 7.95 -22.54
C SER A 295 17.76 8.06 -21.85
N ASP A 296 17.48 9.20 -21.22
CA ASP A 296 16.18 9.43 -20.55
C ASP A 296 15.04 9.53 -21.57
N LEU A 297 13.96 8.80 -21.34
CA LEU A 297 12.77 8.86 -22.20
C LEU A 297 12.03 10.19 -22.03
N ALA A 298 11.55 10.73 -23.15
CA ALA A 298 10.58 11.81 -23.15
C ALA A 298 9.23 11.32 -22.58
N VAL A 299 8.53 12.19 -21.84
CA VAL A 299 7.23 11.87 -21.21
C VAL A 299 6.20 11.38 -22.24
N ASN A 300 6.18 12.00 -23.42
CA ASN A 300 5.34 11.63 -24.56
C ASN A 300 6.14 10.92 -25.67
N GLY A 301 7.25 10.26 -25.30
CA GLY A 301 8.05 9.47 -26.23
C GLY A 301 7.33 8.20 -26.72
N PRO A 302 7.81 7.57 -27.80
CA PRO A 302 7.25 6.32 -28.32
C PRO A 302 7.03 5.22 -27.28
N ILE A 303 6.18 4.26 -27.65
CA ILE A 303 5.78 3.14 -26.79
C ILE A 303 6.85 2.04 -26.86
N GLY A 304 7.20 1.47 -25.70
CA GLY A 304 8.09 0.30 -25.60
C GLY A 304 9.59 0.63 -25.54
N GLU A 305 9.99 1.90 -25.61
CA GLU A 305 11.41 2.29 -25.66
C GLU A 305 12.22 1.95 -24.39
N ALA A 306 11.57 1.78 -23.23
CA ALA A 306 12.29 1.42 -21.99
C ALA A 306 12.64 -0.08 -21.92
N CYS A 307 12.03 -0.91 -22.77
CA CYS A 307 12.25 -2.34 -22.77
C CYS A 307 13.67 -2.66 -23.22
N GLN A 308 14.47 -3.20 -22.29
CA GLN A 308 15.88 -3.51 -22.51
C GLN A 308 16.03 -4.87 -23.21
N ASP A 309 16.96 -5.00 -24.16
CA ASP A 309 17.17 -6.26 -24.91
C ASP A 309 17.75 -7.41 -24.03
N SER A 310 18.12 -7.13 -22.77
CA SER A 310 18.70 -8.10 -21.83
C SER A 310 18.36 -7.76 -20.37
N PRO A 311 18.17 -8.75 -19.48
CA PRO A 311 17.93 -8.50 -18.07
C PRO A 311 19.19 -7.98 -17.39
N HIS A 312 19.03 -7.37 -16.22
CA HIS A 312 20.12 -7.16 -15.29
C HIS A 312 19.77 -7.62 -13.89
N THR A 313 20.80 -8.12 -13.20
CA THR A 313 20.82 -8.35 -11.76
C THR A 313 21.76 -7.34 -11.12
N ARG A 314 21.36 -6.74 -9.99
CA ARG A 314 22.20 -5.82 -9.21
C ARG A 314 21.98 -6.05 -7.72
N LYS A 315 22.94 -5.63 -6.90
CA LYS A 315 22.73 -5.51 -5.46
C LYS A 315 21.58 -4.52 -5.22
N GLY A 316 20.62 -4.93 -4.39
CA GLY A 316 19.56 -4.04 -3.92
C GLY A 316 20.04 -3.18 -2.75
N ILE A 317 19.52 -1.96 -2.71
CA ILE A 317 19.65 -1.02 -1.60
C ILE A 317 18.21 -0.69 -1.18
N ALA A 318 17.88 -0.81 0.10
CA ALA A 318 16.62 -0.30 0.63
C ALA A 318 16.80 1.19 0.97
N ASP A 319 16.11 2.06 0.24
CA ASP A 319 16.07 3.51 0.48
C ASP A 319 15.07 3.85 1.58
N ASP A 320 14.01 3.03 1.75
CA ASP A 320 13.11 3.14 2.90
C ASP A 320 13.74 2.51 4.16
N LYS A 321 13.85 3.31 5.22
CA LYS A 321 14.41 2.87 6.50
C LYS A 321 13.64 1.69 7.10
N GLY A 322 12.31 1.71 7.07
CA GLY A 322 11.50 0.63 7.65
C GLY A 322 11.69 -0.70 6.92
N LEU A 323 11.78 -0.67 5.59
CA LEU A 323 12.12 -1.82 4.75
C LEU A 323 13.53 -2.32 5.07
N GLY A 324 14.51 -1.43 5.20
CA GLY A 324 15.89 -1.78 5.57
C GLY A 324 15.99 -2.43 6.96
N ASP A 325 15.30 -1.86 7.95
CA ASP A 325 15.20 -2.40 9.31
C ASP A 325 14.53 -3.79 9.31
N TRP A 326 13.44 -3.96 8.57
CA TRP A 326 12.70 -5.24 8.47
C TRP A 326 13.52 -6.31 7.74
N LEU A 327 14.12 -5.99 6.59
CA LEU A 327 15.01 -6.91 5.86
C LEU A 327 16.16 -7.37 6.76
N THR A 328 16.77 -6.44 7.51
CA THR A 328 17.81 -6.77 8.51
C THR A 328 17.28 -7.68 9.61
N ALA A 329 16.10 -7.38 10.16
CA ALA A 329 15.48 -8.16 11.24
C ALA A 329 15.13 -9.61 10.83
N ILE A 330 14.79 -9.85 9.57
CA ILE A 330 14.55 -11.19 9.02
C ILE A 330 15.81 -11.88 8.47
N GLY A 331 17.00 -11.26 8.63
CA GLY A 331 18.30 -11.79 8.22
C GLY A 331 18.72 -11.51 6.77
N GLU A 332 17.89 -10.81 5.99
CA GLU A 332 18.16 -10.43 4.59
C GLU A 332 19.08 -9.20 4.53
N THR A 333 20.36 -9.40 4.85
CA THR A 333 21.38 -8.34 4.92
C THR A 333 22.17 -8.14 3.62
N ASN A 334 22.06 -9.06 2.66
CA ASN A 334 22.64 -8.93 1.34
C ASN A 334 21.73 -9.57 0.29
N TYR A 335 21.12 -8.75 -0.55
CA TYR A 335 20.12 -9.16 -1.53
C TYR A 335 20.37 -8.54 -2.89
N GLU A 336 19.92 -9.25 -3.91
CA GLU A 336 19.97 -8.83 -5.30
C GLU A 336 18.54 -8.57 -5.80
N LEU A 337 18.40 -7.56 -6.64
CA LEU A 337 17.25 -7.37 -7.52
C LEU A 337 17.58 -8.06 -8.84
N LYS A 338 16.84 -9.11 -9.19
CA LYS A 338 17.09 -10.00 -10.33
C LYS A 338 16.11 -9.76 -11.45
N ASP A 339 16.49 -10.15 -12.66
CA ASP A 339 15.60 -10.16 -13.82
C ASP A 339 14.88 -8.83 -14.04
N SER A 340 15.65 -7.73 -14.02
CA SER A 340 15.15 -6.40 -14.38
C SER A 340 15.35 -6.09 -15.86
N TRP A 341 14.28 -5.79 -16.58
CA TRP A 341 14.27 -5.50 -18.02
C TRP A 341 13.87 -4.05 -18.35
N THR A 342 13.70 -3.21 -17.34
CA THR A 342 13.51 -1.75 -17.45
C THR A 342 14.44 -1.03 -16.47
N VAL A 343 14.74 0.25 -16.74
CA VAL A 343 15.60 1.06 -15.86
C VAL A 343 14.92 2.40 -15.60
N ILE A 344 14.77 2.78 -14.33
CA ILE A 344 14.33 4.12 -13.93
C ILE A 344 15.57 5.02 -13.84
N SER A 345 15.55 6.13 -14.56
CA SER A 345 16.57 7.19 -14.42
C SER A 345 16.35 7.97 -13.13
N LYS A 346 15.10 8.40 -12.89
CA LYS A 346 14.69 9.23 -11.75
C LYS A 346 13.18 9.22 -11.56
N VAL A 347 12.75 9.68 -10.39
CA VAL A 347 11.37 10.10 -10.12
C VAL A 347 11.28 11.63 -10.17
N ASN A 348 10.10 12.17 -10.50
CA ASN A 348 9.88 13.62 -10.61
C ASN A 348 8.60 14.01 -9.84
N PRO A 349 8.65 14.93 -8.87
CA PRO A 349 7.45 15.45 -8.20
C PRO A 349 6.45 16.05 -9.19
N GLN A 350 5.16 15.77 -9.02
CA GLN A 350 4.08 16.32 -9.85
C GLN A 350 3.10 17.13 -8.99
N GLN A 351 2.42 18.10 -9.61
CA GLN A 351 1.27 18.74 -8.98
C GLN A 351 0.04 17.84 -9.11
N GLY A 352 -0.72 17.71 -8.01
CA GLY A 352 -1.95 16.94 -7.95
C GLY A 352 -2.88 17.47 -6.85
N THR A 353 -3.77 16.62 -6.36
CA THR A 353 -4.54 16.91 -5.13
C THR A 353 -4.45 15.77 -4.15
N ASP A 354 -4.54 16.12 -2.87
CA ASP A 354 -4.66 15.16 -1.78
C ASP A 354 -6.06 14.49 -1.76
N PRO A 355 -6.28 13.47 -0.92
CA PRO A 355 -7.58 12.81 -0.72
C PRO A 355 -8.76 13.71 -0.30
N THR A 356 -8.51 14.96 0.11
CA THR A 356 -9.56 15.95 0.42
C THR A 356 -9.87 16.88 -0.77
N GLY A 357 -9.12 16.74 -1.87
CA GLY A 357 -9.18 17.60 -3.05
C GLY A 357 -8.33 18.87 -2.94
N ALA A 358 -7.50 19.02 -1.91
CA ALA A 358 -6.61 20.16 -1.75
C ALA A 358 -5.37 20.02 -2.67
N PRO A 359 -4.94 21.08 -3.39
CA PRO A 359 -3.72 21.03 -4.21
C PRO A 359 -2.49 20.65 -3.39
N THR A 360 -1.68 19.73 -3.92
CA THR A 360 -0.46 19.26 -3.26
C THR A 360 0.63 18.88 -4.28
N THR A 361 1.88 18.84 -3.83
CA THR A 361 2.98 18.26 -4.60
C THR A 361 3.13 16.79 -4.20
N ILE A 362 2.99 15.90 -5.19
CA ILE A 362 3.11 14.45 -5.02
C ILE A 362 4.52 14.05 -5.46
N THR A 363 5.38 13.76 -4.49
CA THR A 363 6.73 13.22 -4.71
C THR A 363 6.67 11.69 -4.67
N PRO A 364 7.09 10.97 -5.73
CA PRO A 364 7.18 9.52 -5.66
C PRO A 364 8.25 9.08 -4.66
N LYS A 365 7.86 8.17 -3.76
CA LYS A 365 8.78 7.50 -2.85
C LYS A 365 9.59 6.45 -3.59
N VAL A 366 10.90 6.45 -3.40
CA VAL A 366 11.78 5.34 -3.76
C VAL A 366 11.86 4.41 -2.55
N TRP A 367 11.57 3.13 -2.76
CA TRP A 367 11.69 2.08 -1.74
C TRP A 367 13.00 1.33 -1.86
N MET A 368 13.40 1.06 -3.11
CA MET A 368 14.62 0.33 -3.43
C MET A 368 15.32 0.88 -4.67
N THR A 369 16.64 0.81 -4.64
CA THR A 369 17.57 1.20 -5.69
C THR A 369 18.45 0.01 -6.08
N SER A 370 18.66 -0.18 -7.38
CA SER A 370 19.66 -1.09 -7.91
C SER A 370 21.00 -0.38 -8.00
N ASP A 371 22.04 -0.99 -7.41
CA ASP A 371 23.40 -0.46 -7.45
C ASP A 371 23.89 -0.22 -8.90
N GLY A 372 24.41 0.99 -9.14
CA GLY A 372 24.83 1.46 -10.47
C GLY A 372 23.72 1.53 -11.53
N LYS A 373 22.43 1.45 -11.15
CA LYS A 373 21.28 1.46 -12.09
C LYS A 373 20.14 2.42 -11.72
N GLY A 374 20.08 2.89 -10.46
CA GLY A 374 19.09 3.88 -10.02
C GLY A 374 17.85 3.23 -9.37
N PRO A 375 16.76 4.00 -9.17
CA PRO A 375 15.55 3.50 -8.54
C PRO A 375 15.03 2.21 -9.21
N SER A 376 14.48 1.31 -8.42
CA SER A 376 14.04 -0.02 -8.88
C SER A 376 12.72 -0.47 -8.28
N THR A 377 12.27 0.13 -7.18
CA THR A 377 10.86 0.09 -6.76
C THR A 377 10.43 1.45 -6.24
N VAL A 378 9.36 1.99 -6.81
CA VAL A 378 8.88 3.35 -6.57
C VAL A 378 7.36 3.37 -6.45
N SER A 379 6.81 4.24 -5.61
CA SER A 379 5.36 4.45 -5.51
C SER A 379 4.97 5.90 -5.39
N PHE A 380 3.79 6.26 -5.86
CA PHE A 380 3.19 7.57 -5.61
C PHE A 380 1.70 7.44 -5.26
N GLU A 381 1.22 8.44 -4.51
CA GLU A 381 -0.21 8.61 -4.21
C GLU A 381 -0.92 9.26 -5.40
N ASN A 382 -2.21 9.00 -5.56
CA ASN A 382 -3.05 9.69 -6.52
C ASN A 382 -4.49 9.69 -5.99
N GLN A 383 -4.88 10.80 -5.35
CA GLN A 383 -6.02 10.84 -4.42
C GLN A 383 -5.85 9.74 -3.34
N CYS A 384 -6.92 9.02 -2.99
CA CYS A 384 -6.91 7.96 -1.99
C CYS A 384 -6.15 6.68 -2.39
N GLY A 385 -5.81 6.51 -3.67
CA GLY A 385 -5.14 5.31 -4.17
C GLY A 385 -3.64 5.47 -4.31
N ARG A 386 -2.99 4.37 -4.67
CA ARG A 386 -1.54 4.34 -4.89
C ARG A 386 -1.18 3.58 -6.17
N VAL A 387 -0.12 4.03 -6.81
CA VAL A 387 0.56 3.34 -7.90
C VAL A 387 1.92 2.89 -7.39
N LEU A 388 2.22 1.60 -7.55
CA LEU A 388 3.51 1.00 -7.24
C LEU A 388 4.09 0.42 -8.54
N PHE A 389 5.36 0.71 -8.81
CA PHE A 389 6.09 0.15 -9.96
C PHE A 389 7.43 -0.44 -9.50
N SER A 390 7.79 -1.59 -10.06
CA SER A 390 9.12 -2.18 -9.90
C SER A 390 9.74 -2.53 -11.26
N THR A 391 11.07 -2.48 -11.33
CA THR A 391 11.84 -2.83 -12.52
C THR A 391 12.18 -4.32 -12.62
N TYR A 392 12.03 -5.08 -11.53
CA TYR A 392 12.38 -6.50 -11.42
C TYR A 392 11.13 -7.38 -11.36
N HIS A 393 11.26 -8.62 -11.85
CA HIS A 393 10.24 -9.64 -11.63
C HIS A 393 10.22 -10.06 -10.16
N ALA A 394 9.05 -10.26 -9.59
CA ALA A 394 8.85 -10.59 -8.19
C ALA A 394 8.46 -12.06 -8.00
N GLU A 395 9.07 -12.96 -8.77
CA GLU A 395 8.98 -14.42 -8.58
C GLU A 395 10.38 -15.05 -8.42
N GLY A 396 10.44 -16.08 -7.58
CA GLY A 396 11.44 -17.16 -7.66
C GLY A 396 10.76 -18.47 -8.03
N GLY A 397 11.51 -19.49 -8.45
CA GLY A 397 10.94 -20.78 -8.87
C GLY A 397 10.05 -21.42 -7.79
N GLU A 398 9.01 -22.18 -8.20
CA GLU A 398 7.97 -22.71 -7.30
C GLU A 398 8.49 -23.50 -6.09
N ALA A 399 9.58 -24.26 -6.26
CA ALA A 399 10.19 -25.08 -5.21
C ALA A 399 11.21 -24.33 -4.34
N GLN A 400 11.38 -23.01 -4.54
CA GLN A 400 12.33 -22.19 -3.82
C GLN A 400 11.63 -21.46 -2.66
N ALA A 401 12.37 -21.25 -1.56
CA ALA A 401 11.98 -20.31 -0.52
C ALA A 401 11.84 -18.89 -1.12
N LEU A 402 11.05 -18.04 -0.46
CA LEU A 402 10.89 -16.64 -0.86
C LEU A 402 12.24 -15.95 -1.02
N LEU A 403 12.52 -15.45 -2.21
CA LEU A 403 13.66 -14.58 -2.51
C LEU A 403 13.54 -13.27 -1.71
N ALA A 404 14.68 -12.63 -1.43
CA ALA A 404 14.70 -11.32 -0.79
C ALA A 404 13.86 -10.26 -1.55
N GLN A 405 13.81 -10.32 -2.88
CA GLN A 405 12.98 -9.42 -3.70
C GLN A 405 11.46 -9.74 -3.60
N GLU A 406 11.07 -11.00 -3.41
CA GLU A 406 9.68 -11.40 -3.11
C GLU A 406 9.27 -10.87 -1.71
N LYS A 407 10.17 -10.99 -0.73
CA LYS A 407 9.99 -10.47 0.64
C LYS A 407 9.90 -8.95 0.66
N ALA A 408 10.83 -8.24 0.02
CA ALA A 408 10.82 -6.79 -0.06
C ALA A 408 9.55 -6.27 -0.75
N LEU A 409 9.10 -6.93 -1.83
CA LEU A 409 7.82 -6.57 -2.44
C LEU A 409 6.64 -6.76 -1.48
N LEU A 410 6.56 -7.86 -0.73
CA LEU A 410 5.48 -8.06 0.26
C LEU A 410 5.43 -6.88 1.23
N TYR A 411 6.57 -6.51 1.82
CA TYR A 411 6.65 -5.39 2.74
C TYR A 411 6.07 -4.13 2.09
N ILE A 412 6.50 -3.81 0.87
CA ILE A 412 6.07 -2.62 0.14
C ILE A 412 4.59 -2.69 -0.22
N LEU A 413 4.06 -3.83 -0.66
CA LEU A 413 2.62 -4.03 -0.92
C LEU A 413 1.77 -3.83 0.34
N LEU A 414 2.28 -4.22 1.51
CA LEU A 414 1.59 -4.01 2.78
C LEU A 414 1.66 -2.57 3.28
N GLU A 415 2.78 -1.86 3.09
CA GLU A 415 2.90 -0.42 3.40
C GLU A 415 2.10 0.46 2.43
N VAL A 416 2.14 0.17 1.12
CA VAL A 416 1.27 0.77 0.09
C VAL A 416 -0.20 0.38 0.35
N GLY A 417 -0.43 -0.74 1.04
CA GLY A 417 -1.73 -1.17 1.56
C GLY A 417 -2.31 -0.27 2.66
N VAL A 418 -1.48 0.52 3.34
CA VAL A 418 -1.88 1.37 4.48
C VAL A 418 -2.84 2.48 4.06
N CYS A 419 -3.78 2.72 4.95
CA CYS A 419 -4.80 3.77 4.95
C CYS A 419 -4.25 5.19 4.74
N VAL A 420 -5.15 6.09 4.34
CA VAL A 420 -4.93 7.53 4.20
C VAL A 420 -5.11 8.25 5.55
N GLY A 421 -4.29 9.29 5.75
CA GLY A 421 -4.41 10.21 6.88
C GLY A 421 -3.51 9.84 8.05
N GLN A 422 -3.68 10.53 9.18
CA GLN A 422 -2.87 10.26 10.36
C GLN A 422 -3.25 8.91 10.97
N GLN A 423 -2.26 7.99 10.99
CA GLN A 423 -2.29 6.83 11.85
C GLN A 423 -2.44 7.25 13.33
N PRO A 424 -3.03 6.42 14.20
CA PRO A 424 -2.91 6.56 15.65
C PRO A 424 -1.44 6.84 16.02
N PRO A 425 -1.12 8.01 16.58
CA PRO A 425 0.27 8.39 16.80
C PRO A 425 0.91 7.40 17.78
N PRO A 426 2.14 6.89 17.51
CA PRO A 426 2.91 6.27 18.57
C PRO A 426 3.01 7.28 19.74
N ARG A 427 2.81 6.80 20.97
CA ARG A 427 2.85 7.63 22.18
C ARG A 427 4.11 7.39 23.00
#